data_AF-A0A4P6UBJ0-F1
#
_entry.id   AF-A0A4P6UBJ0-F1
#
_cell.length_a   1.000
_cell.length_b   1.000
_cell.length_c   1.000
_cell.angle_alpha   90.00
_cell.angle_beta   90.00
_cell.angle_gamma   90.00
#
_symmetry.space_group_name_H-M   'P 1'
#
loop_
_entity.id
_entity.type
_entity.pdbx_description
1 polymer ?
#
loop_
_entity_poly.entity_id
_entity_poly.type
_entity_poly.pdbx_seq_one_letter_code
_entity_poly.pdbx_strand_id
1 'polypeptide(L)' 'MRVLATADPDATPYPWVLDAHDAMGGRLLTIECSVHGSTVGSSCGGLVTEFLASGRLAQDVCAPQ' A
#
# COMPACT_ATOMS: atom_id res chain seq x y z
N MET A 1 7.53 -8.02 8.38
CA MET A 1 7.74 -6.99 7.32
C MET A 1 6.41 -6.27 7.08
N ARG A 2 6.43 -4.98 6.70
CA ARG A 2 5.23 -4.21 6.34
C ARG A 2 5.47 -3.64 4.95
N VAL A 3 4.53 -3.84 4.03
CA VAL A 3 4.70 -3.44 2.63
C VAL A 3 3.53 -2.53 2.24
N LEU A 4 3.87 -1.38 1.68
CA LEU A 4 2.92 -0.42 1.10
C LEU A 4 3.06 -0.51 -0.42
N ALA A 5 1.95 -0.82 -1.11
CA ALA A 5 1.88 -0.86 -2.56
C ALA A 5 1.09 0.33 -3.08
N THR A 6 1.58 0.97 -4.13
CA THR A 6 0.76 1.84 -4.97
C THR A 6 0.56 1.12 -6.30
N ALA A 7 -0.68 1.00 -6.77
CA ALA A 7 -0.98 0.36 -8.05
C ALA A 7 -0.62 1.27 -9.23
N ASP A 8 0.68 1.56 -9.38
CA ASP A 8 1.23 2.28 -10.53
C ASP A 8 1.78 1.28 -11.55
N PRO A 9 1.25 1.21 -12.78
CA PRO A 9 1.70 0.26 -13.79
C PRO A 9 3.13 0.51 -14.27
N ASP A 10 3.69 1.72 -14.10
CA ASP A 10 4.91 2.12 -14.82
C ASP A 10 6.20 2.02 -13.99
N ALA A 11 6.18 2.31 -12.69
CA ALA A 11 7.39 2.30 -11.86
C ALA A 11 7.53 1.04 -10.98
N THR A 12 6.44 0.54 -10.39
CA THR A 12 6.41 -0.69 -9.60
C THR A 12 5.13 -1.46 -9.87
N PRO A 13 5.11 -2.35 -10.87
CA PRO A 13 3.94 -3.14 -11.19
C PRO A 13 3.43 -3.88 -9.95
N TYR A 14 2.12 -3.85 -9.73
CA TYR A 14 1.48 -4.54 -8.60
C TYR A 14 1.93 -6.01 -8.43
N PRO A 15 2.15 -6.81 -9.49
CA PRO A 15 2.67 -8.18 -9.34
C PRO A 15 4.00 -8.28 -8.58
N TRP A 16 4.93 -7.33 -8.78
CA TRP A 16 6.22 -7.36 -8.08
C TRP A 16 6.06 -7.14 -6.58
N VAL A 17 5.03 -6.39 -6.19
CA VAL A 17 4.73 -6.19 -4.77
C VAL A 17 4.13 -7.45 -4.15
N LEU A 18 3.35 -8.22 -4.90
CA LEU A 18 2.84 -9.53 -4.47
C LEU A 18 4.00 -10.52 -4.30
N ASP A 19 4.91 -10.62 -5.27
CA ASP A 19 6.09 -11.50 -5.19
C ASP A 19 6.95 -11.14 -3.96
N ALA A 20 7.16 -9.84 -3.73
CA ALA A 20 7.89 -9.34 -2.57
C ALA A 20 7.15 -9.67 -1.26
N HIS A 21 5.83 -9.56 -1.24
CA HIS A 21 5.02 -9.94 -0.08
C HIS A 21 5.10 -11.44 0.21
N ASP A 22 5.00 -12.29 -0.81
CA ASP A 22 5.09 -13.74 -0.68
C ASP A 22 6.46 -14.18 -0.17
N ALA A 23 7.54 -13.55 -0.65
CA ALA A 23 8.90 -13.84 -0.22
C ALA A 23 9.20 -13.39 1.21
N MET A 24 8.68 -12.23 1.64
CA MET A 24 9.03 -11.62 2.93
C MET A 24 8.00 -11.90 4.03
N GLY A 25 6.79 -12.30 3.66
CA GLY A 25 5.63 -12.40 4.55
C GLY A 25 5.21 -11.06 5.16
N GLY A 26 4.17 -11.09 5.99
CA GLY A 26 3.71 -9.93 6.76
C GLY A 26 2.34 -9.42 6.34
N ARG A 27 2.17 -8.10 6.27
CA ARG A 27 0.92 -7.45 5.88
C ARG A 27 1.17 -6.54 4.68
N LEU A 28 0.19 -6.49 3.78
CA LEU A 28 0.20 -5.68 2.58
C LEU A 28 -0.96 -4.68 2.63
N LEU A 29 -0.65 -3.40 2.47
CA LEU A 29 -1.63 -2.36 2.21
C LEU A 29 -1.53 -1.95 0.75
N THR A 30 -2.63 -2.09 0.00
CA THR A 30 -2.73 -1.66 -1.40
C THR A 30 -3.43 -0.32 -1.50
N ILE A 31 -2.79 0.65 -2.17
CA ILE A 31 -3.38 1.94 -2.53
C ILE A 31 -3.70 1.92 -4.03
N GLU A 32 -4.99 1.91 -4.36
CA GLU A 32 -5.49 1.91 -5.74
C GLU A 32 -5.54 3.34 -6.27
N CYS A 33 -4.42 3.83 -6.79
CA CYS A 33 -4.38 5.11 -7.50
C CYS A 33 -3.42 5.04 -8.68
N SER A 34 -3.65 5.86 -9.70
CA SER A 34 -2.79 5.95 -10.88
C SER A 34 -1.55 6.84 -10.65
N VAL A 35 -1.20 7.15 -9.40
CA VAL A 35 -0.10 8.07 -9.05
C VAL A 35 0.79 7.41 -8.02
N HIS A 36 2.02 7.08 -8.43
CA HIS A 36 3.03 6.50 -7.55
C HIS A 36 3.30 7.37 -6.32
N GLY A 37 3.21 6.79 -5.13
CA GLY A 37 3.54 7.50 -3.88
C GLY A 37 2.50 8.52 -3.39
N SER A 38 1.27 8.53 -3.91
CA SER A 38 0.23 9.52 -3.54
C SER A 38 -0.39 9.34 -2.13
N THR A 39 0.33 8.73 -1.20
CA THR A 39 -0.16 8.53 0.18
C THR A 39 -0.21 9.84 0.98
N VAL A 40 0.61 10.83 0.60
CA VAL A 40 0.65 12.15 1.24
C VAL A 40 -0.46 13.03 0.65
N GLY A 41 -1.43 13.41 1.48
CA GLY A 41 -2.53 14.31 1.11
C GLY A 41 -3.78 13.63 0.54
N SER A 42 -3.80 12.31 0.42
CA SER A 42 -5.00 11.55 0.02
C SER A 42 -5.86 11.13 1.21
N SER A 43 -7.13 10.77 0.94
CA SER A 43 -8.03 10.21 1.95
C SER A 43 -7.50 8.91 2.59
N CYS A 44 -6.53 8.25 1.96
CA CYS A 44 -5.84 7.06 2.49
C CYS A 44 -4.73 7.37 3.50
N GLY A 45 -4.30 8.64 3.67
CA GLY A 45 -3.14 8.99 4.49
C GLY A 45 -3.24 8.58 5.97
N GLY A 46 -4.44 8.62 6.54
CA GLY A 46 -4.69 8.16 7.90
C GLY A 46 -4.45 6.65 8.06
N LEU A 47 -4.91 5.86 7.09
CA LEU A 47 -4.73 4.41 7.08
C LEU A 47 -3.25 4.02 6.94
N VAL A 48 -2.51 4.72 6.07
CA VAL A 48 -1.07 4.51 5.89
C VAL A 48 -0.34 4.79 7.20
N THR A 49 -0.69 5.87 7.90
CA THR A 49 -0.11 6.23 9.19
C THR A 49 -0.40 5.16 10.25
N GLU A 50 -1.64 4.69 10.36
CA GLU A 50 -2.03 3.63 11.28
C GLU A 50 -1.27 2.32 10.99
N PHE A 51 -1.17 1.96 9.71
CA PHE A 51 -0.49 0.75 9.29
C PHE A 51 1.01 0.78 9.63
N LEU A 52 1.68 1.91 9.38
CA LEU A 52 3.09 2.08 9.71
C LEU A 52 3.31 2.10 11.23
N ALA A 53 2.42 2.73 12.00
CA ALA A 53 2.53 2.84 13.45
C ALA A 53 2.26 1.52 14.17
N SER A 54 1.16 0.85 13.83
CA SER A 54 0.65 -0.32 14.58
C SER A 54 0.92 -1.65 13.89
N GLY A 55 1.14 -1.66 12.58
CA GLY A 55 1.13 -2.88 11.75
C GLY A 55 -0.25 -3.51 11.60
N ARG A 56 -1.31 -2.87 12.10
CA ARG A 56 -2.70 -3.29 11.89
C ARG A 56 -3.24 -2.64 10.62
N LEU A 57 -4.16 -3.35 9.98
CA LEU A 57 -4.94 -2.81 8.88
C LEU A 57 -6.40 -2.98 9.26
N ALA A 58 -7.12 -1.87 9.29
CA ALA A 58 -8.59 -1.86 9.31
C ALA A 58 -9.16 -2.28 7.95
N GLN A 59 -8.39 -2.05 6.87
CA GLN A 59 -8.68 -2.47 5.51
C GLN A 59 -7.36 -2.68 4.75
N ASP A 60 -7.32 -3.68 3.87
CA ASP A 60 -6.11 -4.05 3.11
C ASP A 60 -6.01 -3.32 1.76
N VAL A 61 -7.08 -2.65 1.33
CA VAL A 61 -7.17 -1.85 0.09
C VAL A 61 -7.76 -0.48 0.41
N CYS A 62 -7.20 0.58 -0.18
CA CYS A 62 -7.74 1.93 -0.12
C CYS A 62 -7.70 2.59 -1.50
N ALA A 63 -8.84 3.09 -1.95
CA ALA A 63 -8.94 3.93 -3.14
C ALA A 63 -9.15 5.38 -2.69
N PRO A 64 -8.21 6.31 -2.98
CA PRO A 64 -8.39 7.70 -2.62
C PRO A 64 -9.54 8.34 -3.42
N GLN A 65 -10.36 9.16 -2.75
CA GLN A 65 -11.46 9.93 -3.35
C GLN A 65 -11.03 11.37 -3.63
#